data_AF-A0A7G9FGY5-F1
#
_entry.id   AF-A0A7G9FGY5-F1
#
_cell.length_a   1.000
_cell.length_b   1.000
_cell.length_c   1.000
_cell.angle_alpha   90.00
_cell.angle_beta   90.00
_cell.angle_gamma   90.00
#
_symmetry.space_group_name_H-M   'P 1'
#
loop_
_entity.id
_entity.type
_entity.pdbx_description
1 polymer ?
#
loop_
_entity_poly.entity_id
_entity_poly.type
_entity_poly.pdbx_seq_one_letter_code
_entity_poly.pdbx_strand_id
1 'polypeptide(L)'
;MKKIRMILFFTLFFGASGVSQTPALKDVRAKQYGFENKTYIYSGYFIDLKNPRFYFSFKDGTIEIAEPAFNTDEEKWAQAIVYTAPYALIRKDGFLYLHTDTRRFLILFSGEVCLLKDCNSTLCLWGLEKSSKYILRDTVRGYTSPFLFQPQYQSFSSFLTETINGVKFAYNRENKRYYLEINPWVEGISGDGIGEVQTVNVPFGSDTFLFLNGFIDSGRPDLYLKNSRIKELIVRNGTFQETITLKDSPEPQIIQFACLLEGEVSFEIKSVYKGTKYEDTAMSGILYLRIPPER
;
A
#
# COMPACT_ATOMS: atom_id res chain seq x y z
N MET A 1 -6.47 -37.80 12.76
CA MET A 1 -7.74 -37.70 12.00
C MET A 1 -8.89 -37.37 12.95
N LYS A 2 -9.39 -36.14 12.94
CA LYS A 2 -10.62 -35.74 13.66
C LYS A 2 -11.44 -34.85 12.72
N LYS A 3 -12.64 -35.34 12.37
CA LYS A 3 -13.65 -34.69 11.54
C LYS A 3 -14.37 -33.61 12.36
N ILE A 4 -14.51 -32.41 11.82
CA ILE A 4 -15.38 -31.35 12.38
C ILE A 4 -16.69 -31.35 11.59
N ARG A 5 -17.81 -31.48 12.32
CA ARG A 5 -19.18 -31.46 11.81
C ARG A 5 -19.67 -30.03 11.65
N MET A 6 -20.26 -29.76 10.49
CA MET A 6 -21.01 -28.57 10.12
C MET A 6 -22.43 -28.65 10.72
N ILE A 7 -22.92 -27.58 11.34
CA ILE A 7 -24.33 -27.44 11.72
C ILE A 7 -24.84 -26.09 11.17
N LEU A 8 -25.71 -26.18 10.15
CA LEU A 8 -26.58 -25.11 9.68
C LEU A 8 -27.77 -24.97 10.65
N PHE A 9 -28.19 -23.74 10.92
CA PHE A 9 -29.56 -23.47 11.37
C PHE A 9 -30.26 -22.55 10.36
N PHE A 10 -31.30 -23.10 9.73
CA PHE A 10 -32.36 -22.34 9.04
C PHE A 10 -33.46 -22.08 10.06
N THR A 11 -33.98 -20.86 10.11
CA THR A 11 -35.33 -20.62 10.65
C THR A 11 -36.00 -19.51 9.85
N LEU A 12 -37.05 -19.91 9.13
CA LEU A 12 -38.04 -19.07 8.48
C LEU A 12 -39.09 -18.64 9.51
N PHE A 13 -39.50 -17.37 9.47
CA PHE A 13 -40.82 -16.94 9.93
C PHE A 13 -41.38 -15.90 8.95
N PHE A 14 -42.62 -16.14 8.52
CA PHE A 14 -43.42 -15.28 7.65
C PHE A 14 -44.39 -14.43 8.47
N GLY A 15 -44.63 -13.19 8.00
CA GLY A 15 -45.93 -12.53 8.05
C GLY A 15 -46.13 -11.41 9.06
N ALA A 16 -46.19 -10.15 8.59
CA ALA A 16 -47.44 -9.37 8.49
C ALA A 16 -47.17 -7.89 8.13
N SER A 17 -48.06 -7.36 7.30
CA SER A 17 -48.11 -6.04 6.68
C SER A 17 -48.39 -4.87 7.63
N GLY A 18 -47.78 -3.73 7.35
CA GLY A 18 -48.18 -2.41 7.89
C GLY A 18 -47.46 -1.28 7.17
N VAL A 19 -48.17 -0.58 6.28
CA VAL A 19 -47.68 0.64 5.60
C VAL A 19 -47.79 1.80 6.57
N SER A 20 -46.65 2.42 6.90
CA SER A 20 -46.57 3.71 7.59
C SER A 20 -45.44 4.50 6.94
N GLN A 21 -45.79 5.67 6.43
CA GLN A 21 -44.93 6.58 5.67
C GLN A 21 -43.67 6.94 6.45
N THR A 22 -42.51 6.61 5.89
CA THR A 22 -41.20 7.03 6.41
C THR A 22 -40.93 8.46 5.94
N PRO A 23 -40.70 9.44 6.85
CA PRO A 23 -40.07 10.67 6.41
C PRO A 23 -38.66 10.33 5.96
N ALA A 24 -38.27 10.79 4.77
CA ALA A 24 -36.96 10.60 4.19
C ALA A 24 -35.87 11.06 5.17
N LEU A 25 -35.25 10.10 5.87
CA LEU A 25 -33.97 10.29 6.52
C LEU A 25 -32.97 10.50 5.39
N LYS A 26 -32.62 11.77 5.16
CA LYS A 26 -31.32 12.11 4.56
C LYS A 26 -30.26 11.51 5.48
N ASP A 27 -29.88 10.27 5.22
CA ASP A 27 -28.76 9.61 5.87
C ASP A 27 -27.48 10.26 5.33
N VAL A 28 -27.19 11.47 5.82
CA VAL A 28 -25.85 12.05 5.73
C VAL A 28 -25.01 11.22 6.67
N ARG A 29 -24.61 10.01 6.25
CA ARG A 29 -23.61 9.23 6.97
C ARG A 29 -22.37 10.10 7.03
N ALA A 30 -22.01 10.55 8.23
CA ALA A 30 -20.73 11.20 8.47
C ALA A 30 -19.62 10.29 7.88
N LYS A 31 -18.67 10.88 7.15
CA LYS A 31 -17.55 10.15 6.55
C LYS A 31 -16.85 9.36 7.66
N GLN A 32 -16.84 8.04 7.55
CA GLN A 32 -16.25 7.16 8.55
C GLN A 32 -14.73 7.03 8.35
N TYR A 33 -14.26 7.14 7.10
CA TYR A 33 -12.86 6.96 6.74
C TYR A 33 -12.30 8.12 5.92
N GLY A 34 -11.01 8.42 6.14
CA GLY A 34 -10.32 9.56 5.52
C GLY A 34 -10.19 9.50 3.99
N PHE A 35 -10.41 8.33 3.38
CA PHE A 35 -10.38 8.14 1.93
C PHE A 35 -11.73 8.33 1.23
N GLU A 36 -12.84 8.38 1.98
CA GLU A 36 -14.17 8.48 1.39
C GLU A 36 -14.40 9.84 0.74
N ASN A 37 -15.06 9.84 -0.42
CA ASN A 37 -15.34 11.04 -1.22
C ASN A 37 -14.04 11.75 -1.69
N LYS A 38 -13.01 10.97 -2.00
CA LYS A 38 -11.74 11.43 -2.57
C LYS A 38 -11.40 10.69 -3.86
N THR A 39 -10.56 11.33 -4.66
CA THR A 39 -9.96 10.75 -5.86
C THR A 39 -8.46 10.66 -5.67
N TYR A 40 -7.90 9.50 -5.98
CA TYR A 40 -6.48 9.20 -5.89
C TYR A 40 -5.93 8.91 -7.27
N ILE A 41 -4.86 9.60 -7.65
CA ILE A 41 -4.12 9.38 -8.88
C ILE A 41 -3.01 8.38 -8.60
N TYR A 42 -2.85 7.40 -9.47
CA TYR A 42 -1.75 6.45 -9.39
C TYR A 42 -1.00 6.38 -10.72
N SER A 43 0.25 5.96 -10.68
CA SER A 43 1.03 5.71 -11.89
C SER A 43 0.72 4.32 -12.43
N GLY A 44 0.38 4.23 -13.72
CA GLY A 44 0.33 2.98 -14.45
C GLY A 44 1.75 2.47 -14.79
N TYR A 45 1.82 1.21 -15.20
CA TYR A 45 3.01 0.34 -15.39
C TYR A 45 4.22 0.89 -16.16
N PHE A 46 4.15 2.02 -16.84
CA PHE A 46 5.18 2.41 -17.80
C PHE A 46 5.45 3.90 -17.73
N ILE A 47 6.72 4.23 -17.43
CA ILE A 47 7.29 5.59 -17.42
C ILE A 47 7.07 6.30 -18.77
N ASP A 48 6.79 5.55 -19.85
CA ASP A 48 6.64 6.05 -21.21
C ASP A 48 5.18 6.13 -21.71
N LEU A 49 4.21 5.65 -20.94
CA LEU A 49 2.80 5.84 -21.32
C LEU A 49 2.39 7.28 -20.97
N LYS A 50 1.88 8.00 -21.97
CA LYS A 50 1.00 9.14 -21.70
C LYS A 50 -0.18 8.59 -20.89
N ASN A 51 -0.14 8.76 -19.57
CA ASN A 51 -1.18 8.46 -18.59
C ASN A 51 -2.12 9.65 -18.48
N PRO A 52 -3.22 9.72 -19.26
CA PRO A 52 -4.08 10.87 -19.11
C PRO A 52 -4.86 10.81 -17.79
N ARG A 53 -5.22 9.63 -17.25
CA ARG A 53 -6.30 9.49 -16.24
C ARG A 53 -6.33 8.17 -15.43
N PHE A 54 -5.22 7.59 -14.97
CA PHE A 54 -5.31 6.48 -14.01
C PHE A 54 -5.62 6.99 -12.60
N TYR A 55 -6.73 6.54 -12.06
CA TYR A 55 -7.19 6.93 -10.74
C TYR A 55 -8.08 5.85 -10.14
N PHE A 56 -8.28 5.93 -8.83
CA PHE A 56 -9.46 5.38 -8.20
C PHE A 56 -10.13 6.44 -7.35
N SER A 57 -11.47 6.39 -7.29
CA SER A 57 -12.25 7.33 -6.52
C SER A 57 -13.31 6.61 -5.71
N PHE A 58 -13.60 7.16 -4.53
CA PHE A 58 -14.69 6.71 -3.68
C PHE A 58 -15.72 7.82 -3.67
N LYS A 59 -16.98 7.50 -3.98
CA LYS A 59 -18.07 8.46 -3.93
C LYS A 59 -19.36 7.77 -3.53
N ASP A 60 -19.98 8.22 -2.45
CA ASP A 60 -21.31 7.78 -2.02
C ASP A 60 -21.47 6.24 -1.99
N GLY A 61 -20.49 5.53 -1.41
CA GLY A 61 -20.49 4.06 -1.32
C GLY A 61 -20.15 3.30 -2.62
N THR A 62 -19.74 4.02 -3.66
CA THR A 62 -19.29 3.48 -4.94
C THR A 62 -17.80 3.71 -5.12
N ILE A 63 -17.09 2.71 -5.66
CA ILE A 63 -15.70 2.84 -6.10
C ILE A 63 -15.68 2.89 -7.62
N GLU A 64 -14.87 3.78 -8.16
CA GLU A 64 -14.53 3.86 -9.58
C GLU A 64 -13.02 3.68 -9.72
N ILE A 65 -12.55 2.79 -10.59
CA ILE A 65 -11.14 2.54 -10.86
C ILE A 65 -10.92 2.64 -12.36
N ALA A 66 -10.04 3.54 -12.79
CA ALA A 66 -9.61 3.70 -14.16
C ALA A 66 -8.25 2.99 -14.36
N GLU A 67 -8.28 1.77 -14.89
CA GLU A 67 -7.09 0.90 -15.06
C GLU A 67 -6.55 0.94 -16.50
N PRO A 68 -5.23 0.77 -16.71
CA PRO A 68 -4.68 0.62 -18.05
C PRO A 68 -5.18 -0.67 -18.72
N ALA A 69 -5.69 -0.53 -19.94
CA ALA A 69 -5.92 -1.63 -20.86
C ALA A 69 -4.95 -1.53 -22.04
N PHE A 70 -4.24 -2.63 -22.29
CA PHE A 70 -3.28 -2.75 -23.37
C PHE A 70 -3.96 -3.36 -24.59
N ASN A 71 -3.83 -2.69 -25.74
CA ASN A 71 -4.09 -3.36 -27.01
C ASN A 71 -2.83 -4.15 -27.36
N THR A 72 -2.98 -5.41 -27.77
CA THR A 72 -1.86 -6.31 -28.10
C THR A 72 -1.04 -5.82 -29.30
N ASP A 73 -1.58 -4.90 -30.09
CA ASP A 73 -1.01 -4.49 -31.37
C ASP A 73 -0.23 -3.17 -31.33
N GLU A 74 -0.32 -2.39 -30.25
CA GLU A 74 0.41 -1.12 -30.11
C GLU A 74 0.88 -0.90 -28.67
N GLU A 75 2.16 -1.22 -28.39
CA GLU A 75 2.85 -0.99 -27.10
C GLU A 75 2.87 0.49 -26.63
N LYS A 76 2.23 1.41 -27.35
CA LYS A 76 2.40 2.86 -27.18
C LYS A 76 1.19 3.61 -26.62
N TRP A 77 0.01 2.99 -26.52
CA TRP A 77 -1.20 3.65 -26.02
C TRP A 77 -2.02 2.73 -25.12
N ALA A 78 -1.97 2.96 -23.81
CA ALA A 78 -2.94 2.37 -22.88
C ALA A 78 -4.22 3.22 -22.89
N GLN A 79 -5.36 2.59 -23.14
CA GLN A 79 -6.66 3.21 -22.89
C GLN A 79 -7.08 2.90 -21.46
N ALA A 80 -7.72 3.84 -20.78
CA ALA A 80 -8.26 3.57 -19.46
C ALA A 80 -9.58 2.78 -19.58
N ILE A 81 -9.66 1.60 -19.00
CA ILE A 81 -10.93 0.92 -18.73
C ILE A 81 -11.41 1.37 -17.37
N VAL A 82 -12.65 1.85 -17.32
CA VAL A 82 -13.28 2.28 -16.07
C VAL A 82 -14.13 1.15 -15.53
N TYR A 83 -13.81 0.73 -14.32
CA TYR A 83 -14.59 -0.19 -13.50
C TYR A 83 -15.31 0.61 -12.42
N THR A 84 -16.61 0.41 -12.27
CA THR A 84 -17.42 1.08 -11.24
C THR A 84 -18.27 0.04 -10.53
N ALA A 85 -18.24 0.04 -9.20
CA ALA A 85 -19.06 -0.88 -8.40
C ALA A 85 -19.41 -0.28 -7.03
N PRO A 86 -20.56 -0.63 -6.44
CA PRO A 86 -20.78 -0.41 -5.03
C PRO A 86 -19.75 -1.19 -4.21
N TYR A 87 -19.38 -0.69 -3.04
CA TYR A 87 -18.50 -1.41 -2.13
C TYR A 87 -19.03 -1.49 -0.71
N ALA A 88 -18.59 -2.53 -0.01
CA ALA A 88 -18.72 -2.68 1.43
C ALA A 88 -17.33 -2.69 2.07
N LEU A 89 -17.24 -2.16 3.29
CA LEU A 89 -16.01 -2.16 4.08
C LEU A 89 -16.10 -3.20 5.19
N ILE A 90 -15.07 -4.03 5.30
CA ILE A 90 -15.00 -5.12 6.29
C ILE A 90 -13.69 -5.00 7.05
N ARG A 91 -13.77 -4.93 8.39
CA ARG A 91 -12.58 -5.03 9.25
C ARG A 91 -12.33 -6.47 9.63
N LYS A 92 -11.09 -6.93 9.46
CA LYS A 92 -10.66 -8.27 9.86
C LYS A 92 -9.19 -8.24 10.26
N ASP A 93 -8.87 -8.82 11.41
CA ASP A 93 -7.50 -8.97 11.91
C ASP A 93 -6.70 -7.65 11.95
N GLY A 94 -7.38 -6.54 12.29
CA GLY A 94 -6.79 -5.20 12.33
C GLY A 94 -6.73 -4.47 10.98
N PHE A 95 -6.97 -5.17 9.87
CA PHE A 95 -6.96 -4.59 8.53
C PHE A 95 -8.36 -4.21 8.05
N LEU A 96 -8.43 -3.23 7.15
CA LEU A 96 -9.63 -2.82 6.45
C LEU A 96 -9.62 -3.42 5.04
N TYR A 97 -10.72 -4.03 4.65
CA TYR A 97 -10.91 -4.58 3.32
C TYR A 97 -12.08 -3.90 2.63
N LEU A 98 -11.90 -3.62 1.35
CA LEU A 98 -12.96 -3.17 0.45
C LEU A 98 -13.43 -4.35 -0.38
N HIS A 99 -14.74 -4.59 -0.38
CA HIS A 99 -15.38 -5.67 -1.11
C HIS A 99 -16.34 -5.09 -2.13
N THR A 100 -16.13 -5.44 -3.40
CA THR A 100 -17.14 -5.30 -4.45
C THR A 100 -17.76 -6.67 -4.75
N ASP A 101 -18.64 -6.73 -5.74
CA ASP A 101 -19.22 -7.98 -6.26
C ASP A 101 -18.18 -8.95 -6.82
N THR A 102 -17.08 -8.43 -7.37
CA THR A 102 -16.09 -9.16 -8.17
C THR A 102 -14.69 -9.08 -7.59
N ARG A 103 -14.39 -8.08 -6.76
CA ARG A 103 -13.04 -7.78 -6.29
C ARG A 103 -13.01 -7.56 -4.80
N ARG A 104 -11.86 -7.91 -4.21
CA ARG A 104 -11.57 -7.65 -2.81
C ARG A 104 -10.21 -7.00 -2.72
N PHE A 105 -10.13 -5.88 -2.03
CA PHE A 105 -8.90 -5.16 -1.81
C PHE A 105 -8.61 -5.08 -0.32
N LEU A 106 -7.34 -5.26 0.04
CA LEU A 106 -6.81 -4.66 1.26
C LEU A 106 -6.64 -3.16 0.98
N ILE A 107 -7.21 -2.32 1.86
CA ILE A 107 -7.06 -0.85 1.77
C ILE A 107 -6.17 -0.36 2.90
N LEU A 108 -5.15 0.41 2.53
CA LEU A 108 -4.24 1.09 3.46
C LEU A 108 -4.24 2.57 3.11
N PHE A 109 -4.39 3.48 4.07
CA PHE A 109 -4.52 4.90 3.81
C PHE A 109 -3.96 5.75 4.97
N SER A 110 -3.37 6.88 4.61
CA SER A 110 -2.83 7.84 5.58
C SER A 110 -2.63 9.18 4.91
N GLY A 111 -3.27 10.22 5.45
CA GLY A 111 -3.24 11.57 4.88
C GLY A 111 -3.68 11.59 3.42
N GLU A 112 -2.73 11.93 2.53
CA GLU A 112 -2.91 12.01 1.08
C GLU A 112 -2.65 10.69 0.34
N VAL A 113 -2.20 9.63 1.01
CA VAL A 113 -1.93 8.33 0.39
C VAL A 113 -3.11 7.38 0.61
N CYS A 114 -3.48 6.64 -0.43
CA CYS A 114 -4.36 5.47 -0.33
C CYS A 114 -3.82 4.36 -1.23
N LEU A 115 -3.84 3.14 -0.72
CA LEU A 115 -3.40 1.93 -1.39
C LEU A 115 -4.55 0.96 -1.53
N LEU A 116 -4.67 0.37 -2.72
CA LEU A 116 -5.55 -0.76 -2.97
C LEU A 116 -4.72 -1.96 -3.41
N LYS A 117 -4.52 -2.92 -2.52
CA LYS A 117 -3.89 -4.21 -2.84
C LYS A 117 -4.97 -5.23 -3.13
N ASP A 118 -5.07 -5.66 -4.38
CA ASP A 118 -6.00 -6.71 -4.77
C ASP A 118 -5.63 -8.01 -4.03
N CYS A 119 -6.62 -8.64 -3.39
CA CYS A 119 -6.40 -9.85 -2.60
C CYS A 119 -6.20 -11.10 -3.45
N ASN A 120 -6.57 -11.06 -4.73
CA ASN A 120 -6.58 -12.21 -5.63
C ASN A 120 -5.52 -12.11 -6.74
N SER A 121 -4.78 -11.00 -6.82
CA SER A 121 -3.73 -10.79 -7.82
C SER A 121 -2.54 -10.02 -7.24
N THR A 122 -1.48 -9.83 -8.02
CA THR A 122 -0.33 -8.99 -7.64
C THR A 122 -0.61 -7.49 -7.78
N LEU A 123 -1.80 -7.10 -8.27
CA LEU A 123 -2.14 -5.70 -8.48
C LEU A 123 -2.13 -4.92 -7.17
N CYS A 124 -1.37 -3.81 -7.17
CA CYS A 124 -1.33 -2.85 -6.08
C CYS A 124 -1.39 -1.43 -6.65
N LEU A 125 -2.44 -0.68 -6.30
CA LEU A 125 -2.64 0.68 -6.78
C LEU A 125 -2.14 1.67 -5.71
N TRP A 126 -1.04 2.37 -6.00
CA TRP A 126 -0.45 3.38 -5.13
C TRP A 126 -1.00 4.76 -5.46
N GLY A 127 -2.06 5.15 -4.77
CA GLY A 127 -2.76 6.39 -5.00
C GLY A 127 -2.26 7.55 -4.13
N LEU A 128 -2.02 8.70 -4.76
CA LEU A 128 -1.93 9.99 -4.08
C LEU A 128 -3.19 10.81 -4.36
N GLU A 129 -3.71 11.47 -3.33
CA GLU A 129 -4.88 12.32 -3.44
C GLU A 129 -4.68 13.35 -4.56
N LYS A 130 -5.70 13.53 -5.39
CA LYS A 130 -5.59 14.36 -6.62
C LYS A 130 -5.09 15.77 -6.35
N SER A 131 -5.32 16.34 -5.17
CA SER A 131 -4.86 17.68 -4.77
C SER A 131 -3.46 17.72 -4.15
N SER A 132 -2.78 16.58 -4.01
CA SER A 132 -1.44 16.50 -3.42
C SER A 132 -0.42 17.33 -4.20
N LYS A 133 0.50 17.96 -3.48
CA LYS A 133 1.65 18.69 -4.05
C LYS A 133 2.63 17.79 -4.80
N TYR A 134 2.54 16.48 -4.58
CA TYR A 134 3.36 15.46 -5.26
C TYR A 134 2.72 14.98 -6.57
N ILE A 135 1.62 15.59 -7.01
CA ILE A 135 1.01 15.32 -8.32
C ILE A 135 1.63 16.22 -9.38
N LEU A 136 2.28 15.61 -10.38
CA LEU A 136 2.66 16.30 -11.61
C LEU A 136 1.41 16.48 -12.48
N ARG A 137 1.18 17.71 -12.95
CA ARG A 137 0.19 18.03 -13.98
C ARG A 137 0.90 18.61 -15.19
N ASP A 138 0.95 17.86 -16.28
CA ASP A 138 1.46 18.33 -17.56
C ASP A 138 0.25 18.62 -18.46
N THR A 139 -0.19 19.87 -18.48
CA THR A 139 -1.38 20.31 -19.26
C THR A 139 -1.14 20.20 -20.76
N VAL A 140 0.10 20.40 -21.22
CA VAL A 140 0.51 20.33 -22.62
C VAL A 140 0.43 18.89 -23.14
N ARG A 141 0.93 17.93 -22.36
CA ARG A 141 0.88 16.50 -22.70
C ARG A 141 -0.40 15.81 -22.24
N GLY A 142 -1.26 16.51 -21.51
CA GLY A 142 -2.52 16.00 -20.97
C GLY A 142 -2.34 14.88 -19.94
N TYR A 143 -1.25 14.93 -19.16
CA TYR A 143 -0.82 13.86 -18.27
C TYR A 143 -0.91 14.28 -16.79
N THR A 144 -1.41 13.40 -15.92
CA THR A 144 -1.41 13.62 -14.47
C THR A 144 -0.92 12.37 -13.76
N SER A 145 0.03 12.50 -12.85
CA SER A 145 0.66 11.34 -12.20
C SER A 145 1.34 11.69 -10.88
N PRO A 146 1.36 10.76 -9.91
CA PRO A 146 2.16 10.94 -8.71
C PRO A 146 3.66 10.91 -9.01
N PHE A 147 4.41 11.87 -8.48
CA PHE A 147 5.86 11.84 -8.38
C PHE A 147 6.28 10.99 -7.16
N LEU A 148 5.88 9.72 -7.22
CA LEU A 148 6.21 8.67 -6.27
C LEU A 148 7.15 7.68 -6.93
N PHE A 149 8.23 7.34 -6.25
CA PHE A 149 9.30 6.51 -6.80
C PHE A 149 9.60 5.35 -5.86
N GLN A 150 9.69 4.16 -6.43
CA GLN A 150 10.31 3.02 -5.77
C GLN A 150 11.83 3.08 -6.02
N PRO A 151 12.65 2.82 -4.99
CA PRO A 151 14.08 2.65 -5.18
C PRO A 151 14.39 1.58 -6.23
N GLN A 152 15.02 1.98 -7.33
CA GLN A 152 15.43 1.05 -8.38
C GLN A 152 16.60 0.17 -7.92
N TYR A 153 17.49 0.74 -7.11
CA TYR A 153 18.63 0.07 -6.52
C TYR A 153 18.48 0.14 -5.00
N GLN A 154 18.42 -1.04 -4.39
CA GLN A 154 18.38 -1.21 -2.95
C GLN A 154 19.18 -2.46 -2.56
N SER A 155 19.77 -2.44 -1.38
CA SER A 155 20.46 -3.57 -0.78
C SER A 155 20.06 -3.71 0.68
N PHE A 156 20.30 -4.89 1.23
CA PHE A 156 19.97 -5.25 2.60
C PHE A 156 21.19 -5.90 3.23
N SER A 157 21.47 -5.62 4.50
CA SER A 157 22.55 -6.28 5.26
C SER A 157 22.37 -7.80 5.30
N SER A 158 21.13 -8.25 5.45
CA SER A 158 20.73 -9.65 5.33
C SER A 158 19.26 -9.76 4.92
N PHE A 159 18.81 -10.99 4.66
CA PHE A 159 17.39 -11.28 4.46
C PHE A 159 17.07 -12.74 4.80
N LEU A 160 15.87 -12.98 5.31
CA LEU A 160 15.39 -14.32 5.61
C LEU A 160 15.20 -15.12 4.31
N THR A 161 15.60 -16.40 4.35
CA THR A 161 15.21 -17.38 3.34
C THR A 161 14.61 -18.60 4.02
N GLU A 162 13.54 -19.14 3.45
CA GLU A 162 12.90 -20.36 3.97
C GLU A 162 12.39 -21.25 2.84
N THR A 163 12.11 -22.52 3.14
CA THR A 163 11.54 -23.47 2.19
C THR A 163 10.13 -23.84 2.62
N ILE A 164 9.13 -23.42 1.84
CA ILE A 164 7.72 -23.74 2.08
C ILE A 164 7.27 -24.70 0.98
N ASN A 165 6.81 -25.89 1.37
CA ASN A 165 6.36 -26.94 0.44
C ASN A 165 7.39 -27.27 -0.66
N GLY A 166 8.68 -27.27 -0.31
CA GLY A 166 9.77 -27.55 -1.26
C GLY A 166 10.15 -26.37 -2.17
N VAL A 167 9.47 -25.22 -2.05
CA VAL A 167 9.82 -23.99 -2.77
C VAL A 167 10.61 -23.06 -1.86
N LYS A 168 11.76 -22.59 -2.35
CA LYS A 168 12.59 -21.63 -1.62
C LYS A 168 12.04 -20.21 -1.83
N PHE A 169 11.83 -19.50 -0.73
CA PHE A 169 11.42 -18.10 -0.68
C PHE A 169 12.57 -17.27 -0.12
N ALA A 170 12.75 -16.05 -0.65
CA ALA A 170 13.68 -15.06 -0.15
C ALA A 170 12.92 -13.76 0.10
N TYR A 171 13.03 -13.23 1.31
CA TYR A 171 12.34 -12.01 1.74
C TYR A 171 13.27 -10.79 1.59
N ASN A 172 13.78 -10.57 0.39
CA ASN A 172 14.76 -9.53 0.09
C ASN A 172 14.18 -8.38 -0.72
N ARG A 173 12.84 -8.27 -0.79
CA ARG A 173 12.14 -7.30 -1.64
C ARG A 173 12.74 -7.23 -3.05
N GLU A 174 13.09 -8.39 -3.62
CA GLU A 174 13.57 -8.45 -5.00
C GLU A 174 12.48 -7.90 -5.93
N ASN A 175 12.82 -6.80 -6.59
CA ASN A 175 11.89 -6.11 -7.48
C ASN A 175 11.63 -7.00 -8.69
N LYS A 176 10.41 -7.52 -8.81
CA LYS A 176 9.85 -7.75 -10.15
C LYS A 176 9.64 -6.37 -10.75
N ARG A 177 10.54 -6.00 -11.66
CA ARG A 177 10.79 -4.68 -12.30
C ARG A 177 9.57 -3.85 -12.73
N TYR A 178 8.37 -4.40 -12.65
CA TYR A 178 7.16 -3.90 -13.28
C TYR A 178 6.06 -3.49 -12.30
N TYR A 179 6.07 -3.94 -11.03
CA TYR A 179 4.97 -3.74 -10.08
C TYR A 179 5.48 -3.03 -8.81
N LEU A 180 4.84 -1.94 -8.37
CA LEU A 180 4.95 -1.45 -6.99
C LEU A 180 4.24 -2.46 -6.06
N GLU A 181 4.79 -3.67 -5.95
CA GLU A 181 4.22 -4.74 -5.15
C GLU A 181 4.54 -4.52 -3.68
N ILE A 182 3.59 -4.83 -2.79
CA ILE A 182 3.88 -4.94 -1.37
C ILE A 182 4.63 -6.26 -1.19
N ASN A 183 5.97 -6.17 -1.14
CA ASN A 183 6.84 -7.32 -0.94
C ASN A 183 7.73 -7.06 0.29
N PRO A 184 7.46 -7.72 1.43
CA PRO A 184 8.21 -7.47 2.63
C PRO A 184 9.67 -7.90 2.49
N TRP A 185 10.55 -7.01 2.94
CA TRP A 185 11.86 -7.41 3.42
C TRP A 185 11.69 -7.95 4.84
N VAL A 186 12.29 -9.10 5.10
CA VAL A 186 12.45 -9.66 6.45
C VAL A 186 13.94 -9.86 6.63
N GLU A 187 14.50 -9.32 7.70
CA GLU A 187 15.92 -9.52 8.03
C GLU A 187 16.22 -10.99 8.31
N GLY A 188 17.49 -11.39 8.16
CA GLY A 188 17.91 -12.79 8.17
C GLY A 188 18.86 -13.16 9.29
N ILE A 189 18.98 -12.34 10.35
CA ILE A 189 19.84 -12.64 11.49
C ILE A 189 19.03 -13.23 12.65
N SER A 190 19.71 -13.86 13.61
CA SER A 190 19.02 -14.30 14.84
C SER A 190 18.67 -13.10 15.70
N GLY A 191 17.49 -13.11 16.31
CA GLY A 191 17.02 -12.04 17.18
C GLY A 191 16.03 -11.13 16.47
N ASP A 192 16.05 -9.84 16.80
CA ASP A 192 15.08 -8.86 16.32
C ASP A 192 15.59 -7.95 15.20
N GLY A 193 16.75 -8.25 14.63
CA GLY A 193 17.30 -7.48 13.53
C GLY A 193 17.84 -6.10 13.91
N ILE A 194 18.02 -5.77 15.19
CA ILE A 194 18.66 -4.50 15.57
C ILE A 194 20.06 -4.41 14.95
N GLY A 195 20.33 -3.29 14.28
CA GLY A 195 21.56 -3.05 13.53
C GLY A 195 21.49 -3.45 12.05
N GLU A 196 20.44 -4.16 11.63
CA GLU A 196 20.24 -4.48 10.22
C GLU A 196 19.86 -3.24 9.41
N VAL A 197 20.31 -3.19 8.16
CA VAL A 197 20.29 -2.00 7.32
C VAL A 197 19.63 -2.30 5.99
N GLN A 198 18.67 -1.45 5.59
CA GLN A 198 18.30 -1.28 4.20
C GLN A 198 19.00 -0.05 3.64
N THR A 199 19.68 -0.20 2.50
CA THR A 199 20.26 0.92 1.76
C THR A 199 19.52 1.10 0.43
N VAL A 200 19.23 2.35 0.06
CA VAL A 200 18.54 2.69 -1.19
C VAL A 200 19.28 3.81 -1.91
N ASN A 201 19.23 3.79 -3.24
CA ASN A 201 19.71 4.89 -4.07
C ASN A 201 18.57 5.86 -4.42
N VAL A 202 18.78 7.15 -4.16
CA VAL A 202 17.85 8.26 -4.41
C VAL A 202 18.53 9.25 -5.38
N PRO A 203 18.59 8.95 -6.69
CA PRO A 203 19.49 9.62 -7.64
C PRO A 203 19.14 11.08 -7.95
N PHE A 204 17.93 11.53 -7.60
CA PHE A 204 17.49 12.92 -7.81
C PHE A 204 17.13 13.63 -6.51
N GLY A 205 17.49 13.03 -5.37
CA GLY A 205 17.17 13.54 -4.05
C GLY A 205 15.68 13.47 -3.67
N SER A 206 15.41 13.27 -2.39
CA SER A 206 14.09 13.46 -1.80
C SER A 206 14.22 13.84 -0.32
N ASP A 207 13.35 14.74 0.14
CA ASP A 207 13.17 15.04 1.55
C ASP A 207 12.00 14.25 2.14
N THR A 208 11.23 13.50 1.35
CA THR A 208 9.96 12.91 1.74
C THR A 208 9.93 11.42 1.42
N PHE A 209 9.86 10.59 2.44
CA PHE A 209 9.83 9.14 2.32
C PHE A 209 8.51 8.56 2.83
N LEU A 210 8.09 7.46 2.22
CA LEU A 210 6.88 6.73 2.58
C LEU A 210 7.27 5.32 3.01
N PHE A 211 6.88 4.95 4.23
CA PHE A 211 7.14 3.65 4.82
C PHE A 211 5.86 2.81 4.93
N LEU A 212 5.95 1.54 4.57
CA LEU A 212 5.02 0.49 4.95
C LEU A 212 5.72 -0.43 5.95
N ASN A 213 5.37 -0.30 7.23
CA ASN A 213 6.02 -1.01 8.32
C ASN A 213 5.43 -2.42 8.51
N GLY A 214 6.22 -3.37 8.99
CA GLY A 214 5.78 -4.75 9.28
C GLY A 214 5.61 -5.64 8.05
N PHE A 215 5.14 -6.86 8.29
CA PHE A 215 4.82 -7.84 7.25
C PHE A 215 3.36 -7.69 6.82
N ILE A 216 3.13 -6.98 5.72
CA ILE A 216 1.79 -6.74 5.16
C ILE A 216 1.52 -7.74 4.04
N ASP A 217 0.51 -8.59 4.25
CA ASP A 217 0.01 -9.56 3.26
C ASP A 217 -1.52 -9.65 3.36
N SER A 218 -2.21 -9.50 2.22
CA SER A 218 -3.68 -9.50 2.17
C SER A 218 -4.31 -10.87 2.48
N GLY A 219 -3.61 -11.97 2.18
CA GLY A 219 -4.02 -13.35 2.46
C GLY A 219 -3.55 -13.85 3.83
N ARG A 220 -2.53 -13.22 4.42
CA ARG A 220 -1.92 -13.57 5.71
C ARG A 220 -1.79 -12.34 6.64
N PRO A 221 -2.90 -11.65 6.96
CA PRO A 221 -2.87 -10.45 7.82
C PRO A 221 -2.32 -10.74 9.22
N ASP A 222 -2.37 -12.00 9.66
CA ASP A 222 -1.79 -12.44 10.94
C ASP A 222 -0.28 -12.24 11.03
N LEU A 223 0.44 -12.17 9.90
CA LEU A 223 1.89 -12.00 9.89
C LEU A 223 2.34 -10.64 10.41
N TYR A 224 1.53 -9.60 10.23
CA TYR A 224 1.84 -8.26 10.71
C TYR A 224 2.13 -8.22 12.21
N LEU A 225 1.25 -8.84 13.02
CA LEU A 225 1.45 -8.91 14.48
C LEU A 225 2.43 -10.01 14.91
N LYS A 226 2.53 -11.09 14.13
CA LYS A 226 3.40 -12.22 14.46
C LYS A 226 4.89 -11.89 14.30
N ASN A 227 5.26 -11.09 13.30
CA ASN A 227 6.63 -10.61 13.10
C ASN A 227 6.90 -9.33 13.88
N SER A 228 8.16 -9.05 14.18
CA SER A 228 8.56 -7.76 14.72
C SER A 228 8.38 -6.67 13.66
N ARG A 229 8.13 -5.44 14.13
CA ARG A 229 7.89 -4.27 13.29
C ARG A 229 8.86 -3.18 13.74
N ILE A 230 9.34 -2.37 12.81
CA ILE A 230 10.35 -1.36 13.12
C ILE A 230 9.73 -0.26 14.00
N LYS A 231 10.38 0.11 15.10
CA LYS A 231 9.96 1.22 15.96
C LYS A 231 10.78 2.46 15.70
N GLU A 232 12.10 2.33 15.69
CA GLU A 232 13.01 3.44 15.36
C GLU A 232 13.97 3.03 14.24
N LEU A 233 14.25 3.97 13.34
CA LEU A 233 15.29 3.86 12.32
C LEU A 233 16.34 4.94 12.55
N ILE A 234 17.62 4.61 12.37
CA ILE A 234 18.66 5.61 12.13
C ILE A 234 18.80 5.77 10.62
N VAL A 235 18.54 6.97 10.13
CA VAL A 235 18.65 7.35 8.73
C VAL A 235 19.97 8.05 8.51
N ARG A 236 20.76 7.64 7.51
CA ARG A 236 22.03 8.29 7.17
C ARG A 236 22.16 8.60 5.68
N ASN A 237 22.75 9.74 5.39
CA ASN A 237 23.12 10.17 4.04
C ASN A 237 24.34 11.10 4.12
N GLY A 238 25.53 10.60 3.79
CA GLY A 238 26.78 11.34 4.00
C GLY A 238 27.00 11.68 5.49
N THR A 239 27.06 12.98 5.81
CA THR A 239 27.20 13.47 7.20
C THR A 239 25.87 13.63 7.92
N PHE A 240 24.74 13.54 7.21
CA PHE A 240 23.41 13.61 7.82
C PHE A 240 23.10 12.32 8.58
N GLN A 241 22.59 12.47 9.80
CA GLN A 241 22.07 11.38 10.61
C GLN A 241 20.86 11.86 11.42
N GLU A 242 19.75 11.12 11.34
CA GLU A 242 18.55 11.37 12.14
C GLU A 242 17.94 10.06 12.63
N THR A 243 17.38 10.04 13.85
CA THR A 243 16.53 8.92 14.29
C THR A 243 15.08 9.28 14.07
N ILE A 244 14.37 8.46 13.30
CA ILE A 244 12.92 8.59 13.12
C ILE A 244 12.18 7.49 13.88
N THR A 245 10.97 7.77 14.34
CA THR A 245 10.08 6.79 14.97
C THR A 245 8.92 6.46 14.04
N LEU A 246 8.74 5.17 13.73
CA LEU A 246 7.59 4.67 13.01
C LEU A 246 6.48 4.27 14.00
N LYS A 247 5.24 4.54 13.64
CA LYS A 247 4.05 4.08 14.36
C LYS A 247 3.91 2.57 14.22
N ASP A 248 3.39 1.92 15.25
CA ASP A 248 2.96 0.52 15.20
C ASP A 248 1.63 0.41 14.42
N SER A 249 1.69 0.66 13.12
CA SER A 249 0.55 0.66 12.20
C SER A 249 0.96 0.11 10.82
N PRO A 250 0.11 -0.70 10.15
CA PRO A 250 0.34 -1.11 8.77
C PRO A 250 0.04 0.02 7.77
N GLU A 251 -0.60 1.11 8.22
CA GLU A 251 -0.94 2.23 7.36
C GLU A 251 0.32 2.96 6.87
N PRO A 252 0.29 3.58 5.66
CA PRO A 252 1.43 4.30 5.11
C PRO A 252 1.88 5.44 6.04
N GLN A 253 3.19 5.62 6.16
CA GLN A 253 3.77 6.66 7.01
C GLN A 253 4.66 7.57 6.18
N ILE A 254 4.22 8.81 5.99
CA ILE A 254 5.00 9.84 5.29
C ILE A 254 5.88 10.54 6.32
N ILE A 255 7.19 10.50 6.09
CA ILE A 255 8.20 11.17 6.91
C ILE A 255 8.90 12.19 6.02
N GLN A 256 8.89 13.45 6.46
CA GLN A 256 9.60 14.54 5.79
C GLN A 256 10.82 14.93 6.63
N PHE A 257 12.00 14.91 6.01
CA PHE A 257 13.27 15.32 6.57
C PHE A 257 13.51 16.82 6.34
N ALA A 258 14.36 17.41 7.18
CA ALA A 258 14.73 18.83 7.07
C ALA A 258 15.66 19.14 5.88
N CYS A 259 16.22 18.11 5.25
CA CYS A 259 17.11 18.25 4.10
C CYS A 259 16.77 17.22 3.01
N LEU A 260 17.26 17.50 1.80
CA LEU A 260 17.19 16.58 0.68
C LEU A 260 18.21 15.46 0.89
N LEU A 261 17.76 14.21 0.88
CA LEU A 261 18.61 13.02 0.91
C LEU A 261 18.84 12.53 -0.51
N GLU A 262 20.09 12.52 -0.98
CA GLU A 262 20.46 12.21 -2.37
C GLU A 262 21.58 11.17 -2.45
N GLY A 263 21.52 10.31 -3.47
CA GLY A 263 22.46 9.20 -3.63
C GLY A 263 22.14 8.07 -2.66
N GLU A 264 23.15 7.55 -1.97
CA GLU A 264 22.99 6.42 -1.05
C GLU A 264 22.40 6.86 0.30
N VAL A 265 21.23 6.34 0.64
CA VAL A 265 20.55 6.58 1.92
C VAL A 265 20.37 5.25 2.64
N SER A 266 20.84 5.16 3.89
CA SER A 266 20.70 3.96 4.70
C SER A 266 19.70 4.13 5.83
N PHE A 267 18.95 3.06 6.11
CA PHE A 267 17.93 2.95 7.14
C PHE A 267 18.29 1.76 8.04
N GLU A 268 18.87 2.04 9.20
CA GLU A 268 19.29 1.03 10.19
C GLU A 268 18.21 0.83 11.26
N ILE A 269 17.87 -0.42 11.57
CA ILE A 269 16.93 -0.77 12.63
C ILE A 269 17.56 -0.48 13.98
N LYS A 270 17.01 0.51 14.70
CA LYS A 270 17.49 0.87 16.05
C LYS A 270 16.71 0.17 17.16
N SER A 271 15.39 0.05 16.98
CA SER A 271 14.51 -0.63 17.93
C SER A 271 13.24 -1.13 17.24
N VAL A 272 12.54 -2.08 17.87
CA VAL A 272 11.37 -2.75 17.28
C VAL A 272 10.19 -2.81 18.24
N TYR A 273 8.98 -2.90 17.67
CA TYR A 273 7.82 -3.48 18.34
C TYR A 273 7.90 -4.99 18.18
N LYS A 274 8.00 -5.72 19.29
CA LYS A 274 8.17 -7.18 19.26
C LYS A 274 6.97 -7.88 18.61
N GLY A 275 7.27 -8.87 17.78
CA GLY A 275 6.29 -9.80 17.24
C GLY A 275 5.69 -10.68 18.34
N THR A 276 4.47 -11.16 18.13
CA THR A 276 3.81 -12.08 19.08
C THR A 276 4.29 -13.52 18.93
N LYS A 277 5.07 -13.83 17.88
CA LYS A 277 5.49 -15.22 17.57
C LYS A 277 6.92 -15.31 17.05
N TYR A 278 7.27 -14.47 16.09
CA TYR A 278 8.57 -14.48 15.42
C TYR A 278 9.38 -13.30 15.90
N GLU A 279 10.68 -13.51 16.08
CA GLU A 279 11.60 -12.42 16.43
C GLU A 279 11.91 -11.57 15.20
N ASP A 280 11.86 -12.18 14.00
CA ASP A 280 12.24 -11.58 12.73
C ASP A 280 11.50 -10.27 12.47
N THR A 281 12.25 -9.23 12.11
CA THR A 281 11.71 -7.91 11.80
C THR A 281 11.39 -7.74 10.32
N ALA A 282 10.18 -7.26 10.03
CA ALA A 282 9.69 -7.09 8.67
C ALA A 282 9.39 -5.62 8.35
N MET A 283 9.58 -5.26 7.07
CA MET A 283 9.13 -4.00 6.50
C MET A 283 8.63 -4.24 5.08
N SER A 284 7.43 -3.76 4.78
CA SER A 284 6.72 -3.99 3.52
C SER A 284 7.06 -3.02 2.39
N GLY A 285 7.63 -1.85 2.68
CA GLY A 285 7.98 -0.90 1.63
C GLY A 285 8.69 0.35 2.12
N ILE A 286 9.61 0.85 1.28
CA ILE A 286 10.14 2.21 1.32
C ILE A 286 10.01 2.78 -0.09
N LEU A 287 9.32 3.92 -0.20
CA LEU A 287 9.23 4.73 -1.40
C LEU A 287 9.63 6.16 -1.07
N TYR A 288 9.89 6.97 -2.09
CA TYR A 288 10.17 8.39 -1.91
C TYR A 288 9.32 9.25 -2.85
N LEU A 289 8.95 10.42 -2.35
CA LEU A 289 8.10 11.40 -3.01
C LEU A 289 8.96 12.60 -3.43
N ARG A 290 8.65 13.22 -4.55
CA ARG A 290 9.30 14.47 -4.96
C ARG A 290 8.26 15.49 -5.38
N ILE A 291 8.46 16.75 -4.99
CA ILE A 291 7.68 17.82 -5.60
C ILE A 291 8.10 17.89 -7.07
N PRO A 292 7.16 17.78 -8.02
CA PRO A 292 7.51 17.90 -9.43
C PRO A 292 8.15 19.26 -9.71
N PRO A 293 9.18 19.33 -10.58
CA PRO A 293 9.73 20.62 -10.96
C PRO A 293 8.64 21.47 -11.63
N GLU A 294 8.62 22.78 -11.34
CA GLU A 294 7.78 23.71 -12.08
C GLU A 294 8.12 23.63 -13.57
N ARG A 295 7.10 23.46 -14.42
CA ARG A 295 7.20 23.41 -15.88
C ARG A 295 6.35 24.49 -16.51
#